data_AF-A0A084IIZ8-F1
#
_entry.id   AF-A0A084IIZ8-F1
#
_cell.length_a   1.000
_cell.length_b   1.000
_cell.length_c   1.000
_cell.angle_alpha   90.00
_cell.angle_beta   90.00
_cell.angle_gamma   90.00
#
_symmetry.space_group_name_H-M   'P 1'
#
loop_
_entity.id
_entity.type
_entity.pdbx_description
1 polymer ?
#
loop_
_entity_poly.entity_id
_entity_poly.type
_entity_poly.pdbx_seq_one_letter_code
_entity_poly.pdbx_strand_id
1 'polypeptide(L)'
;MRLDLQDRMDTRFHGVIRLLDFEITQRKALSEDRVQFHVSTTYGLDKDRLEALQKKEHARGRLFGTDMSYGVTQKARRLSGRHDQVTVLYKRTGLDIWQLAGPQPGYQ
;
A
#
# COMPACT_ATOMS: atom_id res chain seq x y z
N MET A 1 5.75 11.51 -1.68
CA MET A 1 5.79 10.16 -2.27
C MET A 1 5.80 9.03 -1.25
N ARG A 2 6.81 8.91 -0.37
CA ARG A 2 6.81 7.85 0.67
C ARG A 2 5.55 7.92 1.55
N LEU A 3 5.20 9.12 2.01
CA LEU A 3 3.99 9.37 2.79
C LEU A 3 2.72 8.99 2.01
N ASP A 4 2.60 9.42 0.75
CA ASP A 4 1.45 9.07 -0.09
C ASP A 4 1.29 7.55 -0.29
N LEU A 5 2.41 6.82 -0.40
CA LEU A 5 2.38 5.36 -0.46
C LEU A 5 1.99 4.76 0.90
N GLN A 6 2.51 5.30 2.01
CA GLN A 6 2.13 4.87 3.36
C GLN A 6 0.63 5.08 3.60
N ASP A 7 0.08 6.26 3.30
CA ASP A 7 -1.32 6.60 3.49
C ASP A 7 -2.25 5.65 2.71
N ARG A 8 -1.83 5.25 1.50
CA ARG A 8 -2.55 4.23 0.72
C ARG A 8 -2.47 2.85 1.37
N MET A 9 -1.32 2.46 1.89
CA MET A 9 -1.17 1.19 2.61
C MET A 9 -2.00 1.19 3.90
N ASP A 10 -2.02 2.31 4.61
CA ASP A 10 -2.84 2.49 5.81
C ASP A 10 -4.33 2.40 5.50
N THR A 11 -4.77 3.05 4.41
CA THR A 11 -6.15 2.96 3.94
C THR A 11 -6.53 1.52 3.56
N ARG A 12 -5.64 0.81 2.85
CA ARG A 12 -5.91 -0.53 2.31
C ARG A 12 -5.83 -1.64 3.37
N PHE A 13 -4.92 -1.50 4.33
CA PHE A 13 -4.62 -2.53 5.32
C PHE A 13 -4.90 -2.06 6.76
N HIS A 14 -5.69 -0.99 6.92
CA HIS A 14 -6.06 -0.44 8.23
C HIS A 14 -4.85 -0.14 9.14
N GLY A 15 -3.76 0.34 8.53
CA GLY A 15 -2.54 0.72 9.24
C GLY A 15 -1.75 -0.43 9.87
N VAL A 16 -1.99 -1.69 9.45
CA VAL A 16 -1.20 -2.85 9.91
C VAL A 16 0.10 -3.06 9.11
N ILE A 17 0.25 -2.37 7.97
CA ILE A 17 1.44 -2.44 7.13
C ILE A 17 2.20 -1.12 7.21
N ARG A 18 3.51 -1.19 7.46
CA ARG A 18 4.41 -0.03 7.43
C ARG A 18 5.47 -0.20 6.35
N LEU A 19 5.82 0.88 5.67
CA LEU A 19 6.97 0.95 4.77
C LEU A 19 8.24 1.10 5.61
N LEU A 20 9.05 0.04 5.65
CA LEU A 20 10.35 0.06 6.33
C LEU A 20 11.37 0.78 5.46
N ASP A 21 11.54 0.27 4.24
CA ASP A 21 12.47 0.80 3.25
C ASP A 21 11.72 1.40 2.06
N PHE A 22 12.29 2.45 1.49
CA PHE A 22 11.72 3.16 0.36
C PHE A 22 12.86 3.75 -0.47
N GLU A 23 13.08 3.20 -1.65
CA GLU A 23 14.13 3.66 -2.57
C GLU A 23 13.56 3.86 -3.96
N ILE A 24 13.87 5.01 -4.58
CA ILE A 24 13.51 5.28 -5.97
C ILE A 24 14.60 4.69 -6.85
N THR A 25 14.29 3.61 -7.57
CA THR A 25 15.24 2.93 -8.45
C THR A 25 15.28 3.55 -9.84
N GLN A 26 14.17 4.13 -10.30
CA GLN A 26 14.11 4.79 -11.60
C GLN A 26 13.05 5.90 -11.62
N ARG A 27 13.34 6.96 -12.38
CA ARG A 27 12.40 8.03 -12.72
C ARG A 27 12.23 8.10 -14.23
N LYS A 28 10.99 8.12 -14.70
CA LYS A 28 10.65 8.28 -16.12
C LYS A 28 9.65 9.41 -16.29
N ALA A 29 10.04 10.47 -16.99
CA ALA A 29 9.09 11.48 -17.43
C ALA A 29 8.28 10.90 -18.59
N LEU A 30 6.95 10.90 -18.48
CA LEU A 30 6.06 10.37 -19.52
C LEU A 30 5.50 11.50 -20.40
N SER A 31 5.24 12.65 -19.79
CA SER A 31 4.79 13.89 -20.44
C SER A 31 5.08 15.07 -19.51
N GLU A 32 4.79 16.29 -19.95
CA GLU A 32 4.95 17.51 -19.13
C GLU A 32 4.13 17.45 -17.83
N ASP A 33 2.97 16.79 -17.87
CA ASP A 33 2.06 16.60 -16.73
C ASP A 33 2.20 15.24 -16.05
N ARG A 34 3.11 14.34 -16.46
CA ARG A 34 3.18 12.98 -15.89
C ARG A 34 4.60 12.48 -15.67
N VAL A 35 4.80 11.90 -14.49
CA VAL A 35 6.05 11.25 -14.12
C VAL A 35 5.77 9.90 -13.46
N GLN A 36 6.55 8.91 -13.82
CA GLN A 36 6.52 7.56 -13.28
C GLN A 36 7.79 7.32 -12.47
N PHE A 37 7.63 6.71 -11.31
CA PHE A 37 8.73 6.27 -10.45
C PHE A 37 8.65 4.77 -10.26
N HIS A 38 9.79 4.10 -10.38
CA HIS A 38 9.95 2.74 -9.89
C HIS A 38 10.56 2.81 -8.51
N VAL A 39 9.93 2.11 -7.57
CA VAL A 39 10.26 2.16 -6.16
C VAL A 39 10.50 0.75 -5.67
N SER A 40 11.66 0.52 -5.05
CA SER A 40 11.91 -0.67 -4.25
C SER A 40 11.46 -0.38 -2.83
N THR A 41 10.67 -1.28 -2.24
CA THR A 41 10.18 -1.10 -0.88
C THR A 41 10.06 -2.42 -0.12
N THR A 42 10.28 -2.33 1.20
CA THR A 42 10.10 -3.44 2.13
C THR A 42 8.97 -3.11 3.08
N TYR A 43 8.03 -4.04 3.22
CA TYR A 43 6.90 -3.87 4.13
C TYR A 43 7.13 -4.61 5.46
N GLY A 44 6.88 -3.89 6.55
CA GLY A 44 6.81 -4.44 7.90
C GLY A 44 5.36 -4.61 8.34
N LEU A 45 5.13 -5.58 9.20
CA LEU A 45 3.83 -5.87 9.78
C LEU A 45 3.77 -5.42 11.25
N ASP A 46 2.77 -4.62 11.56
CA ASP A 46 2.41 -4.27 12.94
C ASP A 46 1.55 -5.41 13.52
N LYS A 47 2.21 -6.31 14.24
CA LYS A 47 1.59 -7.55 14.77
C LYS A 47 0.46 -7.26 15.75
N ASP A 48 0.63 -6.26 16.60
CA ASP A 48 -0.37 -5.89 17.62
C ASP A 48 -1.64 -5.35 16.95
N ARG A 49 -1.48 -4.46 15.97
CA ARG A 49 -2.62 -3.97 15.17
C ARG A 49 -3.25 -5.08 14.33
N LEU A 50 -2.46 -6.01 13.80
CA LEU A 50 -2.98 -7.15 13.07
C LEU A 50 -3.85 -8.05 13.97
N GLU A 51 -3.40 -8.34 15.18
CA GLU A 51 -4.18 -9.14 16.14
C GLU A 51 -5.48 -8.44 16.53
N ALA A 52 -5.42 -7.13 16.79
CA ALA A 52 -6.62 -6.34 17.09
C ALA A 52 -7.61 -6.35 15.91
N LEU A 53 -7.11 -6.19 14.68
CA LEU A 53 -7.91 -6.26 13.45
C LEU A 53 -8.53 -7.64 13.28
N GLN A 54 -7.75 -8.71 13.47
CA GLN A 54 -8.22 -10.09 13.36
C GLN A 54 -9.32 -10.38 14.39
N LYS A 55 -9.17 -9.94 15.64
CA LYS A 55 -10.20 -10.09 16.69
C LYS A 55 -11.50 -9.37 16.30
N LYS A 56 -11.41 -8.14 15.77
CA LYS A 56 -12.55 -7.36 15.31
C LYS A 56 -13.25 -8.01 14.11
N GLU A 57 -12.46 -8.53 13.17
CA GLU A 57 -12.90 -9.28 12.00
C GLU A 57 -13.68 -10.54 12.40
N HIS A 58 -13.13 -11.37 13.27
CA HIS A 58 -13.81 -12.57 13.79
C HIS A 58 -15.10 -12.25 14.55
N ALA A 59 -15.10 -11.20 15.38
CA ALA A 59 -16.31 -10.77 16.08
C ALA A 59 -17.42 -10.38 15.09
N ARG A 60 -17.05 -9.70 13.99
CA ARG A 60 -17.99 -9.34 12.91
C ARG A 60 -18.48 -10.57 12.14
N GLY A 61 -17.60 -11.51 11.82
CA GLY A 61 -17.97 -12.77 11.14
C GLY A 61 -18.99 -13.60 11.94
N ARG A 62 -18.85 -13.64 13.27
CA ARG A 62 -19.83 -14.32 14.15
C ARG A 62 -21.20 -13.64 14.17
N LEU A 63 -21.25 -12.32 14.07
CA LEU A 63 -22.50 -11.55 14.14
C LEU A 63 -23.29 -11.57 12.82
N PHE A 64 -22.61 -11.65 11.68
CA PHE A 64 -23.24 -11.49 10.36
C PHE A 64 -23.13 -12.74 9.46
N GLY A 65 -22.63 -13.87 9.98
CA GLY A 65 -22.59 -15.18 9.29
C GLY A 65 -21.76 -15.22 8.00
N THR A 66 -21.05 -14.15 7.67
CA THR A 66 -20.28 -14.01 6.44
C THR A 66 -18.81 -13.89 6.80
N ASP A 67 -18.09 -14.99 6.60
CA ASP A 67 -16.66 -15.10 6.88
C ASP A 67 -15.79 -14.43 5.79
N MET A 68 -16.18 -13.23 5.37
CA MET A 68 -15.45 -12.43 4.38
C MET A 68 -14.22 -11.72 4.96
N SER A 69 -13.98 -11.87 6.26
CA SER A 69 -13.01 -11.07 7.01
C SER A 69 -11.56 -11.56 6.87
N TYR A 70 -11.32 -12.78 6.39
CA TYR A 70 -9.94 -13.33 6.30
C TYR A 70 -9.06 -12.69 5.21
N GLY A 71 -9.61 -11.84 4.34
CA GLY A 71 -8.90 -11.34 3.18
C GLY A 71 -7.78 -10.35 3.49
N VAL A 72 -8.01 -9.39 4.41
CA VAL A 72 -7.08 -8.27 4.64
C VAL A 72 -5.90 -8.71 5.51
N THR A 73 -6.18 -9.42 6.60
CA THR A 73 -5.16 -9.93 7.52
C THR A 73 -4.22 -10.96 6.87
N GLN A 74 -4.74 -11.87 6.03
CA GLN A 74 -3.89 -12.80 5.27
C GLN A 74 -3.05 -12.08 4.21
N LYS A 75 -3.63 -11.10 3.49
CA LYS A 75 -2.87 -10.32 2.49
C LYS A 75 -1.76 -9.50 3.14
N ALA A 76 -2.02 -8.89 4.30
CA ALA A 76 -1.01 -8.17 5.07
C ALA A 76 0.16 -9.09 5.48
N ARG A 77 -0.13 -10.29 5.99
CA ARG A 77 0.90 -11.29 6.33
C ARG A 77 1.77 -11.68 5.13
N ARG A 78 1.17 -11.85 3.95
CA ARG A 78 1.91 -12.18 2.71
C ARG A 78 2.80 -11.04 2.20
N LEU A 79 2.43 -9.81 2.52
CA LEU A 79 3.18 -8.63 2.10
C LEU A 79 4.37 -8.36 3.02
N SER A 80 4.26 -8.73 4.30
CA SER A 80 5.29 -8.54 5.32
C SER A 80 6.59 -9.28 4.97
N GLY A 81 7.72 -8.59 5.09
CA GLY A 81 9.05 -9.14 4.83
C GLY A 81 9.36 -9.36 3.34
N ARG A 82 8.42 -9.03 2.46
CA ARG A 82 8.63 -9.07 1.02
C ARG A 82 9.29 -7.77 0.56
N HIS A 83 10.36 -7.91 -0.21
CA HIS A 83 10.85 -6.83 -1.05
C HIS A 83 9.95 -6.77 -2.28
N ASP A 84 9.39 -5.60 -2.54
CA ASP A 84 8.46 -5.37 -3.63
C ASP A 84 8.94 -4.23 -4.50
N GLN A 85 8.70 -4.36 -5.81
CA GLN A 85 8.94 -3.29 -6.76
C GLN A 85 7.61 -2.72 -7.21
N VAL A 86 7.39 -1.46 -6.85
CA VAL A 86 6.13 -0.75 -7.10
C VAL A 86 6.37 0.36 -8.09
N THR A 87 5.52 0.42 -9.12
CA THR A 87 5.49 1.55 -10.03
C THR A 87 4.49 2.58 -9.52
N VAL A 88 4.94 3.80 -9.28
CA VAL A 88 4.15 4.90 -8.73
C VAL A 88 4.01 6.00 -9.78
N LEU A 89 2.78 6.29 -10.22
CA LEU A 89 2.52 7.31 -11.23
C LEU A 89 2.01 8.61 -10.57
N TYR A 90 2.64 9.73 -10.90
CA TYR A 90 2.16 11.07 -10.54
C TYR A 90 1.68 11.83 -11.77
N LYS A 91 0.60 12.59 -11.58
CA LYS A 91 0.05 13.52 -12.56
C LYS A 91 -0.02 14.93 -11.97
N ARG A 92 0.40 15.92 -12.74
CA ARG A 92 0.25 17.34 -12.44
C ARG A 92 -1.21 17.74 -12.70
N THR A 93 -1.83 18.34 -11.71
CA THR A 93 -3.20 18.88 -11.81
C THR A 93 -3.19 20.27 -12.46
N GLY A 94 -4.37 20.77 -12.85
CA GLY A 94 -4.52 22.12 -13.38
C GLY A 94 -4.20 23.24 -12.38
N LEU A 95 -3.99 22.90 -11.09
CA LEU A 95 -3.56 23.82 -10.03
C LEU A 95 -2.05 23.73 -9.75
N ASP A 96 -1.28 23.11 -10.64
CA ASP A 96 0.17 22.90 -10.47
C ASP A 96 0.55 22.05 -9.23
N ILE A 97 -0.33 21.10 -8.87
CA ILE A 97 -0.07 20.16 -7.76
C ILE A 97 0.14 18.77 -8.35
N TRP A 98 1.21 18.10 -7.94
CA TRP A 98 1.46 16.69 -8.27
C TRP A 98 0.63 15.76 -7.40
N GLN A 99 -0.18 14.91 -8.00
CA GLN A 99 -1.04 13.95 -7.32
C GLN A 99 -0.71 12.52 -7.72
N LEU A 100 -0.79 11.62 -6.75
CA LEU A 100 -0.59 10.19 -6.95
C LEU A 100 -1.79 9.59 -7.72
N ALA A 101 -1.57 9.25 -8.99
CA ALA A 101 -2.58 8.62 -9.85
C ALA A 101 -2.81 7.14 -9.48
N GLY A 102 -1.80 6.47 -8.92
CA GLY A 102 -1.93 5.16 -8.30
C GLY A 102 -0.67 4.30 -8.39
N PRO A 103 -0.47 3.34 -7.46
CA PRO A 103 0.54 2.31 -7.59
C PRO A 103 0.06 1.19 -8.51
N GLN A 104 0.86 0.81 -9.50
CA GLN A 104 0.65 -0.41 -10.29
C GLN A 104 1.55 -1.53 -9.72
N PRO A 105 0.98 -2.69 -9.34
CA PRO A 105 1.78 -3.85 -8.97
C PRO A 105 2.46 -4.43 -10.21
N GLY A 106 3.74 -4.79 -10.07
CA GLY A 106 4.52 -5.42 -11.13
C GLY A 106 5.42 -4.42 -11.87
N TYR A 107 6.72 -4.57 -11.65
CA TYR A 107 7.73 -4.22 -12.62
C TYR A 107 8.21 -5.56 -13.22
N GLN A 108 8.10 -5.71 -14.54
CA GLN A 108 8.77 -6.78 -15.31
C GLN A 108 9.94 -6.16 -16.05
#